data_AF-A0A3N4PVP8-F1
#
_entry.id   AF-A0A3N4PVP8-F1
#
_cell.length_a   1.000
_cell.length_b   1.000
_cell.length_c   1.000
_cell.angle_alpha   90.00
_cell.angle_beta   90.00
_cell.angle_gamma   90.00
#
_symmetry.space_group_name_H-M   'P 1'
#
loop_
_entity.id
_entity.type
_entity.pdbx_description
1 polymer ?
#
loop_
_entity_poly.entity_id
_entity_poly.type
_entity_poly.pdbx_seq_one_letter_code
_entity_poly.pdbx_strand_id
1 'polypeptide(L)'
;MNKLKLSKNLIDTAGKALSRENETDVDKYIQYMDAFDEYRKNHLEPLSKTTIEVQQWLSLYGKEYFIAQRIKRKPQIIRKLLRFSIRLSQLQDIGGARIIVDQNSDVDEVANFLITRFQSNKELKVIRQTDYRGEGREDSGYRAYHVILEREGIKMELQIRSKIQHYWAEAIERTSIVYGHYIKELEGDPMVIRYFKTLSDLFYEIESGRNPDAALRTKVEELRIKSEEIIQSSDEKNVFSSYVNEGVIRDLEEKEKRMTEPGLNNWIFVFNWNIGSFVTWELITNDPEDAIKRYVDFENRYTSENGFEVVLVGSSKVTTVRQTHSHYFGLNHTDGQVLEDINSSIVGFSNTMDIDVGAREILRTLERRRFWGSKSISVDTLRNHFCKDVLTFDSSFEVLLDKELVTNHGGVALNLKKKHLINKYV
;
A
#
# COMPACT_ATOMS: atom_id res chain seq x y z
N MET A 1 20.90 13.15 -24.89
CA MET A 1 20.63 14.52 -24.43
C MET A 1 21.37 14.74 -23.11
N ASN A 2 22.09 15.85 -22.95
CA ASN A 2 22.72 16.19 -21.66
C ASN A 2 21.60 16.41 -20.63
N LYS A 3 21.49 15.51 -19.62
CA LYS A 3 20.64 15.71 -18.44
C LYS A 3 21.01 17.07 -17.85
N LEU A 4 20.13 18.08 -17.94
CA LEU A 4 20.29 19.33 -17.19
C LEU A 4 20.30 18.95 -15.71
N LYS A 5 21.49 18.94 -15.14
CA LYS A 5 21.70 18.52 -13.75
C LYS A 5 21.04 19.57 -12.87
N LEU A 6 19.88 19.25 -12.30
CA LEU A 6 19.21 20.11 -11.32
C LEU A 6 20.21 20.55 -10.25
N SER A 7 20.27 21.85 -9.99
CA SER A 7 21.16 22.34 -8.93
C SER A 7 20.63 21.90 -7.57
N LYS A 8 21.54 21.49 -6.68
CA LYS A 8 21.17 21.09 -5.31
C LYS A 8 20.40 22.19 -4.57
N ASN A 9 20.77 23.46 -4.79
CA ASN A 9 20.08 24.60 -4.21
C ASN A 9 18.63 24.70 -4.69
N LEU A 10 18.36 24.48 -5.98
CA LEU A 10 16.99 24.49 -6.50
C LEU A 10 16.17 23.35 -5.89
N ILE A 11 16.73 22.14 -5.80
CA ILE A 11 16.07 20.97 -5.19
C ILE A 11 15.69 21.27 -3.73
N ASP A 12 16.63 21.78 -2.95
CA ASP A 12 16.41 22.07 -1.53
C ASP A 12 15.44 23.23 -1.32
N THR A 13 15.49 24.26 -2.18
CA THR A 13 14.57 25.40 -2.16
C THR A 13 13.15 24.95 -2.51
N ALA A 14 12.99 24.16 -3.57
CA ALA A 14 11.73 23.60 -3.99
C ALA A 14 11.09 22.75 -2.87
N GLY A 15 11.84 21.81 -2.28
CA GLY A 15 11.35 21.00 -1.17
C GLY A 15 10.91 21.83 0.04
N LYS A 16 11.64 22.91 0.36
CA LYS A 16 11.28 23.81 1.47
C LYS A 16 10.03 24.65 1.18
N ALA A 17 9.91 25.19 -0.03
CA ALA A 17 8.78 26.01 -0.44
C ALA A 17 7.49 25.17 -0.48
N LEU A 18 7.54 24.00 -1.10
CA LEU A 18 6.39 23.09 -1.22
C LEU A 18 5.96 22.52 0.14
N SER A 19 6.90 22.24 1.06
CA SER A 19 6.56 21.72 2.40
C SER A 19 5.93 22.73 3.34
N ARG A 20 6.08 24.03 3.08
CA ARG A 20 5.55 25.11 3.92
C ARG A 20 4.34 25.82 3.32
N GLU A 21 3.97 25.46 2.08
CA GLU A 21 2.84 26.04 1.35
C GLU A 21 2.85 27.58 1.33
N ASN A 22 4.03 28.18 1.28
CA ASN A 22 4.21 29.62 1.46
C ASN A 22 4.70 30.35 0.19
N GLU A 23 4.83 29.64 -0.93
CA GLU A 23 5.15 30.26 -2.22
C GLU A 23 3.86 30.74 -2.90
N THR A 24 3.77 32.05 -3.08
CA THR A 24 2.60 32.72 -3.68
C THR A 24 2.84 33.13 -5.13
N ASP A 25 4.10 33.11 -5.60
CA ASP A 25 4.47 33.35 -6.98
C ASP A 25 4.21 32.10 -7.82
N VAL A 26 3.29 32.21 -8.77
CA VAL A 26 2.83 31.08 -9.60
C VAL A 26 3.98 30.48 -10.43
N ASP A 27 4.84 31.31 -11.01
CA ASP A 27 5.93 30.84 -11.87
C ASP A 27 6.98 30.10 -11.04
N LYS A 28 7.28 30.61 -9.83
CA LYS A 28 8.16 29.90 -8.88
C LYS A 28 7.55 28.62 -8.37
N TYR A 29 6.25 28.61 -8.08
CA TYR A 29 5.55 27.42 -7.65
C TYR A 29 5.66 26.31 -8.69
N ILE A 30 5.38 26.63 -9.96
CA ILE A 30 5.54 25.69 -11.09
C ILE A 30 6.99 25.23 -11.20
N GLN A 31 7.96 26.14 -11.16
CA GLN A 31 9.38 25.79 -11.20
C GLN A 31 9.80 24.83 -10.07
N TYR A 32 9.28 25.05 -8.85
CA TYR A 32 9.56 24.20 -7.69
C TYR A 32 8.90 22.84 -7.82
N MET A 33 7.67 22.78 -8.33
CA MET A 33 6.99 21.51 -8.63
C MET A 33 7.78 20.69 -9.66
N ASP A 34 8.20 21.32 -10.77
CA ASP A 34 8.99 20.66 -11.81
C ASP A 34 10.34 20.16 -11.28
N ALA A 35 11.04 20.99 -10.50
CA ALA A 35 12.31 20.61 -9.89
C ALA A 35 12.16 19.44 -8.89
N PHE A 36 11.06 19.43 -8.13
CA PHE A 36 10.75 18.35 -7.20
C PHE A 36 10.47 17.04 -7.93
N ASP A 37 9.62 17.09 -8.96
CA ASP A 37 9.23 15.91 -9.73
C ASP A 37 10.39 15.34 -10.54
N GLU A 38 11.22 16.19 -11.14
CA GLU A 38 12.43 15.77 -11.85
C GLU A 38 13.50 15.23 -10.85
N TYR A 39 13.61 15.78 -9.63
CA TYR A 39 14.48 15.17 -8.62
C TYR A 39 13.99 13.78 -8.21
N ARG A 40 12.69 13.61 -8.00
CA ARG A 40 12.08 12.31 -7.69
C ARG A 40 12.24 11.33 -8.86
N LYS A 41 12.07 11.79 -10.10
CA LYS A 41 12.28 11.02 -11.34
C LYS A 41 13.66 10.36 -11.39
N ASN A 42 14.69 11.13 -11.05
CA ASN A 42 16.08 10.68 -11.11
C ASN A 42 16.40 9.51 -10.17
N HIS A 43 15.47 9.11 -9.28
CA HIS A 43 15.62 7.92 -8.43
C HIS A 43 15.11 6.63 -9.09
N LEU A 44 14.24 6.70 -10.10
CA LEU A 44 13.59 5.51 -10.66
C LEU A 44 14.57 4.59 -11.39
N GLU A 45 15.42 5.15 -12.24
CA GLU A 45 16.38 4.34 -13.02
C GLU A 45 17.43 3.64 -12.12
N PRO A 46 18.13 4.33 -11.20
CA PRO A 46 19.07 3.66 -10.29
C PRO A 46 18.39 2.63 -9.39
N LEU A 47 17.15 2.90 -8.95
CA LEU A 47 16.34 1.96 -8.17
C LEU A 47 16.04 0.69 -8.98
N SER A 48 15.51 0.82 -10.19
CA SER A 48 15.19 -0.31 -11.08
C SER A 48 16.41 -1.17 -11.37
N LYS A 49 17.55 -0.57 -11.72
CA LYS A 49 18.82 -1.31 -11.92
C LYS A 49 19.21 -2.11 -10.68
N THR A 50 19.11 -1.48 -9.51
CA THR A 50 19.47 -2.12 -8.24
C THR A 50 18.51 -3.26 -7.88
N THR A 51 17.21 -3.07 -8.06
CA THR A 51 16.19 -4.10 -7.83
C THR A 51 16.42 -5.32 -8.72
N ILE A 52 16.67 -5.11 -10.01
CA ILE A 52 16.94 -6.19 -10.98
C ILE A 52 18.23 -6.94 -10.60
N GLU A 53 19.29 -6.22 -10.25
CA GLU A 53 20.57 -6.82 -9.87
C GLU A 53 20.46 -7.64 -8.56
N VAL A 54 19.74 -7.11 -7.56
CA VAL A 54 19.43 -7.85 -6.33
C VAL A 54 18.61 -9.10 -6.63
N GLN A 55 17.60 -9.02 -7.50
CA GLN A 55 16.82 -10.19 -7.95
C GLN A 55 17.70 -11.24 -8.62
N GLN A 56 18.63 -10.82 -9.49
CA GLN A 56 19.56 -11.73 -10.15
C GLN A 56 20.43 -12.47 -9.13
N TRP A 57 20.94 -11.79 -8.11
CA TRP A 57 21.71 -12.45 -7.05
C TRP A 57 20.86 -13.39 -6.21
N LEU A 58 19.64 -13.00 -5.86
CA LEU A 58 18.72 -13.81 -5.07
C LEU A 58 18.12 -14.98 -5.84
N SER A 59 18.25 -15.04 -7.17
CA SER A 59 17.89 -16.24 -7.95
C SER A 59 18.62 -17.51 -7.49
N LEU A 60 19.78 -17.34 -6.82
CA LEU A 60 20.60 -18.41 -6.26
C LEU A 60 20.31 -18.69 -4.77
N TYR A 61 19.42 -17.92 -4.13
CA TYR A 61 19.15 -18.02 -2.68
C TYR A 61 18.42 -19.32 -2.30
N GLY A 62 17.60 -19.87 -3.20
CA GLY A 62 16.98 -21.19 -3.02
C GLY A 62 15.78 -21.25 -2.07
N LYS A 63 15.38 -20.14 -1.44
CA LYS A 63 14.11 -20.01 -0.69
C LYS A 63 13.18 -18.99 -1.36
N GLU A 64 11.89 -19.06 -1.02
CA GLU A 64 10.89 -18.10 -1.48
C GLU A 64 11.17 -16.69 -0.91
N TYR A 65 11.06 -15.68 -1.76
CA TYR A 65 11.11 -14.29 -1.36
C TYR A 65 10.22 -13.45 -2.29
N PHE A 66 9.73 -12.33 -1.77
CA PHE A 66 9.04 -11.32 -2.55
C PHE A 66 9.88 -10.05 -2.58
N ILE A 67 10.07 -9.47 -3.77
CA ILE A 67 10.74 -8.17 -3.90
C ILE A 67 9.94 -7.24 -4.81
N ALA A 68 9.68 -6.04 -4.31
CA ALA A 68 9.10 -4.95 -5.10
C ALA A 68 9.81 -3.65 -4.77
N GLN A 69 9.85 -2.77 -5.76
CA GLN A 69 10.31 -1.39 -5.59
C GLN A 69 9.13 -0.43 -5.54
N ARG A 70 9.34 0.71 -4.89
CA ARG A 70 8.37 1.79 -4.79
C ARG A 70 9.06 3.14 -4.82
N ILE A 71 8.47 4.09 -5.53
CA ILE A 71 8.82 5.51 -5.41
C ILE A 71 7.96 6.14 -4.32
N LYS A 72 8.59 6.94 -3.47
CA LYS A 72 7.89 7.63 -2.39
C LYS A 72 6.97 8.71 -2.95
N ARG A 73 5.74 8.76 -2.43
CA ARG A 73 4.69 9.67 -2.86
C ARG A 73 5.01 11.10 -2.47
N LYS A 74 4.64 12.06 -3.33
CA LYS A 74 4.90 13.50 -3.10
C LYS A 74 4.34 14.00 -1.75
N PRO A 75 3.08 13.70 -1.36
CA PRO A 75 2.56 14.09 -0.05
C PRO A 75 3.37 13.54 1.13
N GLN A 76 3.88 12.30 1.03
CA GLN A 76 4.70 11.69 2.08
C GLN A 76 6.09 12.32 2.18
N ILE A 77 6.67 12.74 1.06
CA ILE A 77 7.94 13.48 1.06
C ILE A 77 7.74 14.85 1.70
N ILE A 78 6.74 15.62 1.26
CA ILE A 78 6.42 16.97 1.77
C ILE A 78 6.21 16.92 3.30
N ARG A 79 5.38 16.00 3.81
CA ARG A 79 5.18 15.80 5.26
C ARG A 79 6.48 15.48 6.00
N LYS A 80 7.32 14.63 5.44
CA LYS A 80 8.62 14.28 6.05
C LYS A 80 9.57 15.48 6.13
N LEU A 81 9.60 16.32 5.09
CA LEU A 81 10.38 17.56 5.09
C LEU A 81 9.89 18.53 6.18
N LEU A 82 8.57 18.66 6.32
CA LEU A 82 7.96 19.53 7.34
C LEU A 82 8.28 19.03 8.76
N ARG A 83 8.05 17.73 9.04
CA ARG A 83 8.22 17.13 10.37
C ARG A 83 9.65 17.15 10.88
N PHE A 84 10.62 16.81 10.03
CA PHE A 84 12.02 16.70 10.45
C PHE A 84 12.88 17.93 10.11
N SER A 85 12.31 18.93 9.43
CA SER A 85 13.04 20.12 8.96
C SER A 85 14.33 19.79 8.19
N ILE A 86 14.34 18.66 7.46
CA ILE A 86 15.45 18.20 6.64
C ILE A 86 15.30 18.69 5.20
N ARG A 87 16.40 18.76 4.46
CA ARG A 87 16.39 19.16 3.05
C ARG A 87 16.03 18.00 2.13
N LEU A 88 15.38 18.30 1.00
CA LEU A 88 14.98 17.29 0.01
C LEU A 88 16.18 16.46 -0.48
N SER A 89 17.32 17.09 -0.76
CA SER A 89 18.53 16.38 -1.18
C SER A 89 19.16 15.47 -0.11
N GLN A 90 18.70 15.54 1.13
CA GLN A 90 19.18 14.70 2.23
C GLN A 90 18.30 13.46 2.46
N LEU A 91 17.13 13.38 1.84
CA LEU A 91 16.27 12.21 1.92
C LEU A 91 16.94 11.00 1.27
N GLN A 92 16.89 9.86 1.97
CA GLN A 92 17.52 8.61 1.54
C GLN A 92 16.49 7.57 1.04
N ASP A 93 15.21 7.83 1.29
CA ASP A 93 14.08 6.91 1.08
C ASP A 93 13.11 7.43 0.00
N ILE A 94 13.62 8.14 -1.02
CA ILE A 94 12.79 8.54 -2.18
C ILE A 94 12.52 7.35 -3.09
N GLY A 95 13.56 6.59 -3.40
CA GLY A 95 13.45 5.27 -4.02
C GLY A 95 13.73 4.19 -2.98
N GLY A 96 12.88 3.17 -2.92
CA GLY A 96 13.11 2.05 -2.02
C GLY A 96 12.68 0.72 -2.62
N ALA A 97 13.37 -0.34 -2.19
CA ALA A 97 13.02 -1.72 -2.49
C ALA A 97 12.73 -2.46 -1.19
N ARG A 98 11.77 -3.39 -1.23
CA ARG A 98 11.37 -4.20 -0.09
C ARG A 98 11.54 -5.66 -0.45
N ILE A 99 12.28 -6.41 0.37
CA ILE A 99 12.35 -7.86 0.33
C ILE A 99 11.55 -8.41 1.51
N ILE A 100 10.64 -9.33 1.23
CA ILE A 100 9.88 -10.08 2.23
C ILE A 100 10.30 -11.54 2.14
N VAL A 101 10.70 -12.09 3.27
CA VAL A 101 11.05 -13.50 3.46
C VAL A 101 10.15 -14.12 4.53
N ASP A 102 10.23 -15.43 4.71
CA ASP A 102 9.28 -16.15 5.57
C ASP A 102 9.43 -15.76 7.05
N GLN A 103 10.63 -15.94 7.60
CA GLN A 103 10.91 -15.76 9.03
C GLN A 103 12.14 -14.89 9.31
N ASN A 104 12.32 -14.51 10.57
CA ASN A 104 13.37 -13.58 10.97
C ASN A 104 14.80 -14.11 10.71
N SER A 105 15.02 -15.43 10.76
CA SER A 105 16.32 -16.03 10.40
C SER A 105 16.65 -15.86 8.92
N ASP A 106 15.64 -15.89 8.04
CA ASP A 106 15.84 -15.69 6.60
C ASP A 106 16.22 -14.24 6.30
N VAL A 107 15.78 -13.29 7.14
CA VAL A 107 16.22 -11.89 7.05
C VAL A 107 17.73 -11.81 7.27
N ASP A 108 18.27 -12.53 8.25
CA ASP A 108 19.71 -12.59 8.52
C ASP A 108 20.47 -13.21 7.35
N GLU A 109 19.98 -14.34 6.82
CA GLU A 109 20.59 -15.01 5.67
C GLU A 109 20.64 -14.11 4.44
N VAL A 110 19.51 -13.51 4.06
CA VAL A 110 19.42 -12.60 2.91
C VAL A 110 20.27 -11.36 3.13
N ALA A 111 20.23 -10.75 4.32
CA ALA A 111 21.05 -9.58 4.64
C ALA A 111 22.54 -9.90 4.49
N ASN A 112 23.03 -10.97 5.13
CA ASN A 112 24.43 -11.38 5.05
C ASN A 112 24.87 -11.69 3.61
N PHE A 113 24.03 -12.40 2.86
CA PHE A 113 24.28 -12.69 1.45
C PHE A 113 24.40 -11.40 0.62
N LEU A 114 23.43 -10.49 0.73
CA LEU A 114 23.41 -9.25 -0.04
C LEU A 114 24.54 -8.29 0.35
N ILE A 115 24.84 -8.13 1.64
CA ILE A 115 25.95 -7.28 2.09
C ILE A 115 27.28 -7.75 1.49
N THR A 116 27.51 -9.07 1.44
CA THR A 116 28.71 -9.64 0.79
C THR A 116 28.77 -9.27 -0.70
N ARG A 117 27.64 -9.36 -1.41
CA ARG A 117 27.55 -8.98 -2.83
C ARG A 117 27.78 -7.48 -3.04
N PHE A 118 27.18 -6.62 -2.22
CA PHE A 118 27.36 -5.18 -2.30
C PHE A 118 28.81 -4.77 -2.05
N GLN A 119 29.51 -5.39 -1.09
CA GLN A 119 30.93 -5.10 -0.83
C GLN A 119 31.84 -5.42 -2.03
N SER A 120 31.49 -6.43 -2.82
CA SER A 120 32.21 -6.79 -4.05
C SER A 120 31.81 -5.97 -5.28
N ASN A 121 30.76 -5.16 -5.19
CA ASN A 121 30.20 -4.41 -6.30
C ASN A 121 30.92 -3.07 -6.49
N LYS A 122 31.19 -2.68 -7.73
CA LYS A 122 31.89 -1.43 -8.05
C LYS A 122 30.96 -0.23 -8.20
N GLU A 123 29.69 -0.47 -8.51
CA GLU A 123 28.69 0.55 -8.80
C GLU A 123 27.79 0.87 -7.61
N LEU A 124 27.62 -0.09 -6.69
CA LEU A 124 26.80 0.03 -5.49
C LEU A 124 27.67 0.20 -4.24
N LYS A 125 27.29 1.16 -3.39
CA LYS A 125 27.94 1.39 -2.09
C LYS A 125 26.94 1.27 -0.96
N VAL A 126 27.31 0.53 0.08
CA VAL A 126 26.56 0.51 1.35
C VAL A 126 26.94 1.75 2.15
N ILE A 127 25.97 2.63 2.39
CA ILE A 127 26.16 3.87 3.14
C ILE A 127 25.87 3.67 4.63
N ARG A 128 24.81 2.91 4.95
CA ARG A 128 24.40 2.66 6.34
C ARG A 128 23.59 1.37 6.43
N GLN A 129 23.78 0.66 7.54
CA GLN A 129 22.95 -0.47 7.93
C GLN A 129 22.30 -0.14 9.27
N THR A 130 21.04 -0.50 9.45
CA THR A 130 20.34 -0.29 10.73
C THR A 130 19.33 -1.41 10.93
N ASP A 131 19.50 -2.14 12.01
CA ASP A 131 18.59 -3.22 12.39
C ASP A 131 17.60 -2.72 13.43
N TYR A 132 16.33 -2.59 13.04
CA TYR A 132 15.25 -2.19 13.96
C TYR A 132 14.52 -3.41 14.55
N ARG A 133 14.92 -4.64 14.24
CA ARG A 133 14.11 -5.83 14.59
C ARG A 133 14.19 -6.20 16.07
N GLY A 134 15.27 -5.84 16.77
CA GLY A 134 15.44 -6.14 18.20
C GLY A 134 14.55 -5.30 19.10
N GLU A 135 14.70 -3.97 19.03
CA GLU A 135 13.96 -3.04 19.91
C GLU A 135 12.66 -2.52 19.27
N GLY A 136 12.52 -2.60 17.95
CA GLY A 136 11.55 -1.81 17.21
C GLY A 136 11.92 -0.32 17.20
N ARG A 137 11.25 0.47 16.37
CA ARG A 137 11.36 1.94 16.50
C ARG A 137 10.60 2.41 17.73
N GLU A 138 11.23 3.29 18.51
CA GLU A 138 10.67 3.80 19.77
C GLU A 138 9.28 4.43 19.61
N ASP A 139 9.06 5.10 18.47
CA ASP A 139 7.82 5.80 18.14
C ASP A 139 6.67 4.83 17.87
N SER A 140 6.85 3.94 16.91
CA SER A 140 5.77 3.22 16.26
C SER A 140 5.76 1.74 16.59
N GLY A 141 6.87 1.17 17.07
CA GLY A 141 7.09 -0.28 17.13
C GLY A 141 7.52 -0.87 15.78
N TYR A 142 7.81 -0.07 14.76
CA TYR A 142 8.21 -0.59 13.45
C TYR A 142 9.50 -1.42 13.48
N ARG A 143 9.49 -2.59 12.82
CA ARG A 143 10.62 -3.55 12.74
C ARG A 143 10.95 -3.89 11.28
N ALA A 144 12.24 -3.84 10.95
CA ALA A 144 12.83 -4.28 9.67
C ALA A 144 14.37 -4.14 9.75
N TYR A 145 15.08 -4.83 8.84
CA TYR A 145 16.49 -4.55 8.57
C TYR A 145 16.63 -3.56 7.42
N HIS A 146 17.29 -2.42 7.66
CA HIS A 146 17.44 -1.34 6.67
C HIS A 146 18.87 -1.25 6.16
N VAL A 147 19.02 -1.19 4.84
CA VAL A 147 20.29 -0.91 4.16
C VAL A 147 20.12 0.30 3.27
N ILE A 148 20.88 1.37 3.54
CA ILE A 148 20.97 2.52 2.66
C ILE A 148 22.08 2.27 1.65
N LEU A 149 21.70 2.24 0.38
CA LEU A 149 22.59 2.04 -0.76
C LEU A 149 22.76 3.36 -1.52
N GLU A 150 23.88 3.50 -2.20
CA GLU A 150 24.13 4.58 -3.15
C GLU A 150 24.60 4.00 -4.49
N ARG A 151 23.94 4.43 -5.57
CA ARG A 151 24.31 4.13 -6.96
C ARG A 151 24.29 5.43 -7.76
N GLU A 152 25.35 5.70 -8.51
CA GLU A 152 25.44 6.91 -9.36
C GLU A 152 25.20 8.24 -8.60
N GLY A 153 25.51 8.28 -7.29
CA GLY A 153 25.27 9.43 -6.41
C GLY A 153 23.83 9.59 -5.92
N ILE A 154 22.95 8.64 -6.25
CA ILE A 154 21.57 8.58 -5.78
C ILE A 154 21.45 7.55 -4.66
N LYS A 155 20.83 7.97 -3.55
CA LYS A 155 20.59 7.11 -2.38
C LYS A 155 19.24 6.43 -2.48
N MET A 156 19.19 5.19 -2.01
CA MET A 156 17.97 4.39 -1.95
C MET A 156 17.98 3.50 -0.70
N GLU A 157 16.79 3.12 -0.26
CA GLU A 157 16.59 2.28 0.92
C GLU A 157 16.15 0.88 0.53
N LEU A 158 16.92 -0.13 0.91
CA LEU A 158 16.53 -1.53 0.86
C LEU A 158 16.02 -1.95 2.25
N GLN A 159 14.79 -2.45 2.31
CA GLN A 159 14.17 -2.95 3.53
C GLN A 159 14.01 -4.47 3.42
N ILE A 160 14.53 -5.22 4.38
CA ILE A 160 14.36 -6.67 4.46
C ILE A 160 13.50 -6.97 5.68
N ARG A 161 12.42 -7.73 5.47
CA ARG A 161 11.40 -8.03 6.48
C ARG A 161 11.00 -9.50 6.43
N SER A 162 10.63 -10.06 7.57
CA SER A 162 9.84 -11.30 7.59
C SER A 162 8.39 -11.02 7.18
N LYS A 163 7.59 -12.08 6.95
CA LYS A 163 6.15 -11.97 6.72
C LYS A 163 5.42 -11.31 7.89
N ILE A 164 5.77 -11.64 9.14
CA ILE A 164 5.14 -11.06 10.34
C ILE A 164 5.46 -9.56 10.48
N GLN A 165 6.71 -9.16 10.26
CA GLN A 165 7.11 -7.74 10.28
C GLN A 165 6.42 -6.95 9.18
N HIS A 166 6.29 -7.56 8.00
CA HIS A 166 5.58 -6.96 6.88
C HIS A 166 4.09 -6.82 7.16
N TYR A 167 3.45 -7.88 7.67
CA TYR A 167 2.04 -7.87 8.08
C TYR A 167 1.75 -6.72 9.07
N TRP A 168 2.56 -6.58 10.12
CA TRP A 168 2.44 -5.47 11.06
C TRP A 168 2.50 -4.11 10.36
N ALA A 169 3.48 -3.94 9.47
CA ALA A 169 3.72 -2.68 8.78
C ALA A 169 2.61 -2.31 7.79
N GLU A 170 1.88 -3.28 7.24
CA GLU A 170 0.72 -3.08 6.37
C GLU A 170 -0.56 -2.86 7.20
N ALA A 171 -0.72 -3.57 8.32
CA ALA A 171 -1.86 -3.42 9.22
C ALA A 171 -1.97 -2.00 9.77
N ILE A 172 -0.87 -1.45 10.29
CA ILE A 172 -0.86 -0.07 10.80
C ILE A 172 -1.08 0.98 9.70
N GLU A 173 -0.65 0.73 8.45
CA GLU A 173 -0.92 1.65 7.33
C GLU A 173 -2.41 1.64 7.04
N ARG A 174 -3.01 0.45 6.90
CA ARG A 174 -4.45 0.29 6.68
C ARG A 174 -5.26 0.96 7.80
N THR A 175 -4.90 0.74 9.06
CA THR A 175 -5.59 1.36 10.18
C THR A 175 -5.37 2.87 10.22
N SER A 176 -4.19 3.38 9.85
CA SER A 176 -3.97 4.83 9.75
C SER A 176 -4.94 5.49 8.77
N ILE A 177 -5.30 4.78 7.70
CA ILE A 177 -6.23 5.29 6.71
C ILE A 177 -7.68 5.21 7.21
N VAL A 178 -8.08 4.06 7.77
CA VAL A 178 -9.43 3.88 8.33
C VAL A 178 -9.68 4.86 9.48
N TYR A 179 -8.66 5.12 10.28
CA TYR A 179 -8.73 6.02 11.42
C TYR A 179 -8.56 7.50 11.06
N GLY A 180 -8.13 7.82 9.82
CA GLY A 180 -7.86 9.20 9.40
C GLY A 180 -6.52 9.78 9.88
N HIS A 181 -5.83 9.13 10.82
CA HIS A 181 -4.59 9.61 11.42
C HIS A 181 -3.36 8.81 10.99
N TYR A 182 -2.22 9.48 10.76
CA TYR A 182 -0.95 8.80 10.48
C TYR A 182 -0.32 8.19 11.75
N ILE A 183 -0.76 6.99 12.16
CA ILE A 183 -0.36 6.34 13.42
C ILE A 183 1.16 6.13 13.51
N LYS A 184 1.83 5.76 12.41
CA LYS A 184 3.31 5.66 12.35
C LYS A 184 4.02 6.98 12.62
N GLU A 185 3.33 8.09 12.44
CA GLU A 185 3.83 9.44 12.68
C GLU A 185 3.43 9.99 14.05
N LEU A 186 2.92 9.11 14.93
CA LEU A 186 2.42 9.44 16.28
C LEU A 186 1.17 10.32 16.27
N GLU A 187 0.38 10.26 15.21
CA GLU A 187 -0.89 10.96 15.10
C GLU A 187 -2.06 10.07 15.56
N GLY A 188 -3.08 10.69 16.16
CA GLY A 188 -4.27 10.03 16.67
C GLY A 188 -4.20 9.71 18.17
N ASP A 189 -5.13 8.90 18.66
CA ASP A 189 -5.22 8.59 20.09
C ASP A 189 -4.02 7.76 20.57
N PRO A 190 -3.38 8.14 21.70
CA PRO A 190 -2.27 7.39 22.28
C PRO A 190 -2.57 5.90 22.55
N MET A 191 -3.84 5.51 22.78
CA MET A 191 -4.26 4.12 22.92
C MET A 191 -4.06 3.31 21.64
N VAL A 192 -4.42 3.88 20.49
CA VAL A 192 -4.27 3.24 19.17
C VAL A 192 -2.78 3.07 18.84
N ILE A 193 -1.98 4.11 19.12
CA ILE A 193 -0.51 4.05 18.94
C ILE A 193 0.09 2.97 19.86
N ARG A 194 -0.32 2.94 21.13
CA ARG A 194 0.13 1.91 22.10
C ARG A 194 -0.27 0.50 21.68
N TYR A 195 -1.46 0.31 21.12
CA TYR A 195 -1.89 -0.97 20.59
C TYR A 195 -0.88 -1.49 19.55
N PHE A 196 -0.56 -0.70 18.54
CA PHE A 196 0.37 -1.12 17.49
C PHE A 196 1.79 -1.38 18.01
N LYS A 197 2.27 -0.57 18.95
CA LYS A 197 3.56 -0.81 19.59
C LYS A 197 3.58 -2.16 20.34
N THR A 198 2.56 -2.40 21.18
CA THR A 198 2.45 -3.65 21.95
C THR A 198 2.25 -4.86 21.03
N LEU A 199 1.52 -4.69 19.93
CA LEU A 199 1.36 -5.72 18.91
C LEU A 199 2.70 -6.08 18.24
N SER A 200 3.55 -5.08 17.99
CA SER A 200 4.88 -5.33 17.45
C SER A 200 5.75 -6.14 18.41
N ASP A 201 5.66 -5.85 19.71
CA ASP A 201 6.40 -6.59 20.74
C ASP A 201 5.90 -8.03 20.86
N LEU A 202 4.58 -8.24 20.77
CA LEU A 202 3.98 -9.58 20.70
C LEU A 202 4.52 -10.37 19.51
N PHE A 203 4.58 -9.74 18.34
CA PHE A 203 5.10 -10.37 17.12
C PHE A 203 6.59 -10.69 17.23
N TYR A 204 7.38 -9.81 17.84
CA TYR A 204 8.79 -10.05 18.07
C TYR A 204 9.04 -11.29 18.96
N GLU A 205 8.22 -11.51 19.99
CA GLU A 205 8.28 -12.72 20.82
C GLU A 205 8.04 -13.99 19.98
N ILE A 206 6.99 -13.97 19.15
CA ILE A 206 6.63 -15.08 18.26
C ILE A 206 7.75 -15.36 17.24
N GLU A 207 8.26 -14.33 16.58
CA GLU A 207 9.34 -14.44 15.59
C GLU A 207 10.65 -14.95 16.18
N SER A 208 10.87 -14.70 17.47
CA SER A 208 12.03 -15.21 18.18
C SER A 208 11.87 -16.64 18.68
N GLY A 209 10.78 -17.32 18.32
CA GLY A 209 10.46 -18.68 18.77
C GLY A 209 10.11 -18.77 20.26
N ARG A 210 9.82 -17.63 20.91
CA ARG A 210 9.35 -17.59 22.30
C ARG A 210 7.83 -17.65 22.31
N ASN A 211 7.25 -18.20 23.37
CA ASN A 211 5.81 -18.13 23.57
C ASN A 211 5.49 -16.82 24.30
N PRO A 212 4.74 -15.89 23.69
CA PRO A 212 4.36 -14.66 24.38
C PRO A 212 3.62 -14.93 25.68
N ASP A 213 4.00 -14.18 26.72
CA ASP A 213 3.37 -14.25 28.03
C ASP A 213 1.85 -13.99 27.95
N ALA A 214 1.09 -14.66 28.81
CA ALA A 214 -0.35 -14.51 28.87
C ALA A 214 -0.75 -13.05 29.16
N ALA A 215 -0.01 -12.35 30.03
CA ALA A 215 -0.30 -10.95 30.33
C ALA A 215 -0.09 -10.04 29.11
N LEU A 216 0.93 -10.31 28.28
CA LEU A 216 1.16 -9.56 27.04
C LEU A 216 0.01 -9.79 26.03
N ARG A 217 -0.42 -11.04 25.86
CA ARG A 217 -1.56 -11.39 24.99
C ARG A 217 -2.84 -10.70 25.44
N THR A 218 -3.16 -10.77 26.73
CA THR A 218 -4.30 -10.06 27.33
C THR A 218 -4.18 -8.55 27.13
N LYS A 219 -2.97 -8.00 27.29
CA LYS A 219 -2.76 -6.56 27.12
C LYS A 219 -3.00 -6.08 25.70
N VAL A 220 -2.51 -6.83 24.71
CA VAL A 220 -2.77 -6.54 23.28
C VAL A 220 -4.26 -6.57 23.00
N GLU A 221 -4.97 -7.57 23.54
CA GLU A 221 -6.42 -7.71 23.34
C GLU A 221 -7.22 -6.57 23.99
N GLU A 222 -6.90 -6.18 25.22
CA GLU A 222 -7.53 -5.01 25.86
C GLU A 222 -7.29 -3.72 25.09
N LEU A 223 -6.07 -3.52 24.59
CA LEU A 223 -5.71 -2.35 23.79
C LEU A 223 -6.43 -2.38 22.44
N ARG A 224 -6.60 -3.56 21.85
CA ARG A 224 -7.34 -3.76 20.61
C ARG A 224 -8.78 -3.28 20.75
N ILE A 225 -9.52 -3.83 21.72
CA ILE A 225 -10.94 -3.50 21.94
C ILE A 225 -11.13 -1.99 22.13
N LYS A 226 -10.30 -1.36 22.98
CA LYS A 226 -10.37 0.09 23.22
C LYS A 226 -10.02 0.90 21.98
N SER A 227 -9.03 0.46 21.21
CA SER A 227 -8.64 1.13 19.96
C SER A 227 -9.76 1.05 18.92
N GLU A 228 -10.49 -0.07 18.86
CA GLU A 228 -11.66 -0.22 17.98
C GLU A 228 -12.79 0.71 18.37
N GLU A 229 -13.11 0.83 19.66
CA GLU A 229 -14.10 1.78 20.16
C GLU A 229 -13.73 3.23 19.79
N ILE A 230 -12.45 3.60 19.92
CA ILE A 230 -11.95 4.93 19.56
C ILE A 230 -12.08 5.17 18.05
N ILE A 231 -11.66 4.21 17.22
CA ILE A 231 -11.72 4.35 15.75
C ILE A 231 -13.17 4.35 15.26
N GLN A 232 -14.07 3.59 15.89
CA GLN A 232 -15.49 3.57 15.52
C GLN A 232 -16.22 4.85 15.94
N SER A 233 -15.75 5.52 17.00
CA SER A 233 -16.35 6.76 17.50
C SER A 233 -15.74 8.03 16.89
N SER A 234 -14.65 7.94 16.13
CA SER A 234 -14.08 9.09 15.43
C SER A 234 -14.97 9.52 14.26
N ASP A 235 -15.44 10.77 14.27
CA ASP A 235 -16.24 11.41 13.22
C ASP A 235 -15.47 11.64 11.89
N GLU A 236 -14.17 11.36 11.88
CA GLU A 236 -13.34 11.46 10.68
C GLU A 236 -13.71 10.36 9.69
N LYS A 237 -14.63 10.72 8.79
CA LYS A 237 -15.00 10.00 7.55
C LYS A 237 -15.13 8.50 7.76
N ASN A 238 -16.38 8.06 8.02
CA ASN A 238 -16.92 6.70 7.83
C ASN A 238 -16.59 6.09 6.46
N VAL A 239 -15.32 5.82 6.20
CA VAL A 239 -14.78 5.39 4.93
C VAL A 239 -14.51 3.89 5.01
N PHE A 240 -15.65 3.24 4.87
CA PHE A 240 -15.94 1.91 4.37
C PHE A 240 -14.75 1.00 3.99
N SER A 241 -14.68 -0.10 4.75
CA SER A 241 -14.59 -1.47 4.24
C SER A 241 -13.73 -1.67 2.98
N SER A 242 -12.42 -1.81 3.16
CA SER A 242 -11.55 -2.25 2.08
C SER A 242 -11.90 -3.70 1.74
N TYR A 243 -12.61 -3.90 0.64
CA TYR A 243 -12.84 -5.23 0.10
C TYR A 243 -11.64 -5.70 -0.73
N VAL A 244 -11.41 -7.00 -0.73
CA VAL A 244 -10.34 -7.63 -1.52
C VAL A 244 -10.71 -7.56 -3.00
N ASN A 245 -10.12 -6.62 -3.73
CA ASN A 245 -10.40 -6.45 -5.16
C ASN A 245 -9.71 -7.54 -6.00
N GLU A 246 -10.16 -8.79 -5.86
CA GLU A 246 -9.65 -9.97 -6.60
C GLU A 246 -9.75 -9.79 -8.12
N GLY A 247 -10.77 -9.07 -8.60
CA GLY A 247 -10.94 -8.76 -10.03
C GLY A 247 -9.76 -8.00 -10.61
N VAL A 248 -9.26 -6.99 -9.90
CA VAL A 248 -8.09 -6.21 -10.33
C VAL A 248 -6.84 -7.08 -10.43
N ILE A 249 -6.61 -7.99 -9.49
CA ILE A 249 -5.45 -8.89 -9.54
C ILE A 249 -5.52 -9.80 -10.76
N ARG A 250 -6.69 -10.41 -11.02
CA ARG A 250 -6.88 -11.26 -12.19
C ARG A 250 -6.60 -10.50 -13.49
N ASP A 251 -7.10 -9.28 -13.62
CA ASP A 251 -6.90 -8.46 -14.82
C ASP A 251 -5.42 -8.10 -15.02
N LEU A 252 -4.71 -7.79 -13.92
CA LEU A 252 -3.27 -7.52 -13.94
C LEU A 252 -2.46 -8.76 -14.34
N GLU A 253 -2.79 -9.93 -13.79
CA GLU A 253 -2.16 -11.20 -14.17
C GLU A 253 -2.40 -11.56 -15.64
N GLU A 254 -3.61 -11.35 -16.14
CA GLU A 254 -3.92 -11.56 -17.56
C GLU A 254 -3.13 -10.59 -18.45
N LYS A 255 -2.98 -9.33 -18.03
CA LYS A 255 -2.16 -8.35 -18.74
C LYS A 255 -0.70 -8.77 -18.75
N GLU A 256 -0.15 -9.19 -17.61
CA GLU A 256 1.23 -9.66 -17.45
C GLU A 256 1.50 -10.92 -18.30
N LYS A 257 0.58 -11.89 -18.33
CA LYS A 257 0.71 -13.11 -19.17
C LYS A 257 0.79 -12.83 -20.67
N ARG A 258 0.21 -11.71 -21.14
CA ARG A 258 0.28 -11.29 -22.56
C ARG A 258 1.59 -10.58 -22.89
N MET A 259 2.43 -10.27 -21.91
CA MET A 259 3.72 -9.62 -22.14
C MET A 259 4.74 -10.65 -22.63
N THR A 260 5.46 -10.29 -23.69
CA THR A 260 6.44 -11.17 -24.35
C THR A 260 7.81 -11.17 -23.69
N GLU A 261 8.11 -10.16 -22.85
CA GLU A 261 9.41 -10.04 -22.20
C GLU A 261 9.29 -10.17 -20.67
N PRO A 262 9.97 -11.16 -20.06
CA PRO A 262 10.10 -11.23 -18.62
C PRO A 262 10.99 -10.10 -18.13
N GLY A 263 10.53 -9.35 -17.12
CA GLY A 263 11.28 -8.21 -16.59
C GLY A 263 10.59 -7.54 -15.42
N LEU A 264 11.26 -6.54 -14.85
CA LEU A 264 10.66 -5.65 -13.87
C LEU A 264 9.61 -4.78 -14.58
N ASN A 265 8.36 -4.90 -14.19
CA ASN A 265 7.24 -4.12 -14.72
C ASN A 265 6.88 -3.02 -13.73
N ASN A 266 6.72 -1.79 -14.22
CA ASN A 266 6.27 -0.66 -13.41
C ASN A 266 4.77 -0.46 -13.60
N TRP A 267 4.05 -0.36 -12.48
CA TRP A 267 2.60 -0.21 -12.44
C TRP A 267 2.24 1.05 -11.67
N ILE A 268 1.34 1.85 -12.23
CA ILE A 268 0.65 2.90 -11.49
C ILE A 268 -0.68 2.32 -11.00
N PHE A 269 -0.94 2.45 -9.71
CA PHE A 269 -2.25 2.18 -9.14
C PHE A 269 -2.86 3.47 -8.60
N VAL A 270 -4.16 3.64 -8.86
CA VAL A 270 -4.98 4.69 -8.25
C VAL A 270 -5.99 4.02 -7.33
N PHE A 271 -5.88 4.29 -6.04
CA PHE A 271 -6.81 3.84 -5.02
C PHE A 271 -7.64 5.01 -4.53
N ASN A 272 -8.96 4.83 -4.38
CA ASN A 272 -9.82 5.83 -3.76
C ASN A 272 -10.17 5.34 -2.35
N TRP A 273 -9.56 6.00 -1.36
CA TRP A 273 -9.77 5.66 0.02
C TRP A 273 -11.20 5.84 0.43
N ASN A 274 -11.90 6.91 -0.01
CA ASN A 274 -13.29 7.19 0.36
C ASN A 274 -14.26 6.01 0.10
N ILE A 275 -13.90 5.14 -0.83
CA ILE A 275 -14.68 3.96 -1.20
C ILE A 275 -13.88 2.67 -1.10
N GLY A 276 -12.69 2.67 -0.51
CA GLY A 276 -11.90 1.45 -0.30
C GLY A 276 -11.65 0.62 -1.56
N SER A 277 -11.49 1.24 -2.75
CA SER A 277 -11.35 0.51 -4.01
C SER A 277 -10.31 1.11 -4.97
N PHE A 278 -9.71 0.25 -5.79
CA PHE A 278 -8.97 0.68 -6.96
C PHE A 278 -9.90 1.34 -7.99
N VAL A 279 -9.45 2.47 -8.52
CA VAL A 279 -10.15 3.26 -9.55
C VAL A 279 -9.54 3.04 -10.92
N THR A 280 -8.25 2.79 -10.99
CA THR A 280 -7.60 2.44 -12.26
C THR A 280 -6.20 1.95 -11.97
N TRP A 281 -5.65 1.20 -12.91
CA TRP A 281 -4.26 0.83 -12.94
C TRP A 281 -3.72 1.02 -14.36
N GLU A 282 -2.42 1.24 -14.48
CA GLU A 282 -1.75 1.36 -15.78
C GLU A 282 -0.38 0.70 -15.72
N LEU A 283 -0.11 -0.15 -16.70
CA LEU A 283 1.24 -0.67 -16.95
C LEU A 283 2.05 0.42 -17.65
N ILE A 284 3.21 0.70 -17.10
CA ILE A 284 4.09 1.78 -17.53
C ILE A 284 5.32 1.22 -18.21
N THR A 285 5.83 1.96 -19.19
CA THR A 285 7.07 1.61 -19.88
C THR A 285 8.25 1.60 -18.90
N ASN A 286 9.31 0.88 -19.25
CA ASN A 286 10.56 0.92 -18.50
C ASN A 286 11.42 2.14 -18.82
N ASP A 287 10.95 3.03 -19.72
CA ASP A 287 11.57 4.32 -19.94
C ASP A 287 11.30 5.25 -18.75
N PRO A 288 12.35 5.72 -18.02
CA PRO A 288 12.16 6.50 -16.80
C PRO A 288 11.48 7.85 -17.03
N GLU A 289 11.59 8.42 -18.23
CA GLU A 289 11.06 9.74 -18.56
C GLU A 289 9.55 9.67 -18.80
N ASP A 290 9.12 8.73 -19.64
CA ASP A 290 7.70 8.45 -19.85
C ASP A 290 7.04 7.96 -18.55
N ALA A 291 7.73 7.12 -17.77
CA ALA A 291 7.17 6.55 -16.56
C ALA A 291 6.82 7.60 -15.51
N ILE A 292 7.74 8.54 -15.28
CA ILE A 292 7.49 9.59 -14.28
C ILE A 292 6.56 10.66 -14.81
N LYS A 293 6.64 11.01 -16.10
CA LYS A 293 5.66 11.92 -16.70
C LYS A 293 4.24 11.39 -16.49
N ARG A 294 4.01 10.11 -16.80
CA ARG A 294 2.71 9.47 -16.58
C ARG A 294 2.35 9.45 -15.09
N TYR A 295 3.29 9.15 -14.20
CA TYR A 295 3.06 9.16 -12.75
C TYR A 295 2.63 10.54 -12.22
N VAL A 296 3.28 11.60 -12.67
CA VAL A 296 2.92 12.99 -12.33
C VAL A 296 1.54 13.35 -12.87
N ASP A 297 1.21 12.94 -14.10
CA ASP A 297 -0.13 13.16 -14.67
C ASP A 297 -1.23 12.51 -13.81
N PHE A 298 -0.98 11.30 -13.30
CA PHE A 298 -1.90 10.62 -12.40
C PHE A 298 -1.99 11.33 -11.04
N GLU A 299 -0.87 11.72 -10.42
CA GLU A 299 -0.89 12.46 -9.15
C GLU A 299 -1.62 13.80 -9.26
N ASN A 300 -1.49 14.50 -10.39
CA ASN A 300 -2.20 15.76 -10.64
C ASN A 300 -3.70 15.54 -10.85
N ARG A 301 -4.10 14.43 -11.47
CA ARG A 301 -5.51 14.09 -11.71
C ARG A 301 -6.20 13.55 -10.46
N TYR A 302 -5.49 12.78 -9.66
CA TYR A 302 -6.02 12.05 -8.50
C TYR A 302 -5.32 12.52 -7.23
N THR A 303 -5.86 13.57 -6.62
CA THR A 303 -5.24 14.24 -5.47
C THR A 303 -5.57 13.57 -4.14
N SER A 304 -4.64 13.65 -3.18
CA SER A 304 -4.84 13.13 -1.83
C SER A 304 -5.93 13.85 -1.05
N GLU A 305 -6.16 15.14 -1.31
CA GLU A 305 -7.24 15.94 -0.72
C GLU A 305 -8.63 15.35 -1.06
N ASN A 306 -8.77 14.82 -2.27
CA ASN A 306 -9.98 14.15 -2.74
C ASN A 306 -10.04 12.67 -2.31
N GLY A 307 -9.14 12.22 -1.43
CA GLY A 307 -9.09 10.86 -0.91
C GLY A 307 -8.49 9.83 -1.88
N PHE A 308 -7.79 10.27 -2.94
CA PHE A 308 -7.09 9.35 -3.83
C PHE A 308 -5.65 9.12 -3.40
N GLU A 309 -5.14 7.95 -3.73
CA GLU A 309 -3.75 7.58 -3.56
C GLU A 309 -3.21 7.00 -4.85
N VAL A 310 -2.16 7.64 -5.39
CA VAL A 310 -1.45 7.19 -6.56
C VAL A 310 -0.10 6.62 -6.15
N VAL A 311 0.17 5.38 -6.52
CA VAL A 311 1.43 4.69 -6.19
C VAL A 311 2.05 4.09 -7.45
N LEU A 312 3.36 4.31 -7.60
CA LEU A 312 4.19 3.67 -8.61
C LEU A 312 4.96 2.52 -7.97
N VAL A 313 4.64 1.29 -8.37
CA VAL A 313 5.25 0.05 -7.86
C VAL A 313 5.92 -0.71 -9.00
N GLY A 314 7.14 -1.16 -8.79
CA GLY A 314 7.84 -2.03 -9.74
C GLY A 314 7.98 -3.45 -9.20
N SER A 315 7.63 -4.45 -9.99
CA SER A 315 7.76 -5.87 -9.63
C SER A 315 7.91 -6.74 -10.88
N SER A 316 8.59 -7.88 -10.76
CA SER A 316 8.70 -8.86 -11.85
C SER A 316 7.52 -9.82 -11.95
N LYS A 317 6.63 -9.81 -10.95
CA LYS A 317 5.36 -10.54 -10.94
C LYS A 317 4.29 -9.68 -10.30
N VAL A 318 3.10 -9.64 -10.87
CA VAL A 318 1.94 -8.94 -10.29
C VAL A 318 1.58 -9.50 -8.90
N THR A 319 1.66 -10.82 -8.72
CA THR A 319 1.37 -11.47 -7.44
C THR A 319 2.25 -10.95 -6.29
N THR A 320 3.49 -10.56 -6.58
CA THR A 320 4.39 -9.93 -5.61
C THR A 320 3.92 -8.53 -5.19
N VAL A 321 3.23 -7.79 -6.07
CA VAL A 321 2.64 -6.49 -5.71
C VAL A 321 1.56 -6.68 -4.65
N ARG A 322 0.69 -7.69 -4.83
CA ARG A 322 -0.34 -8.06 -3.85
C ARG A 322 0.27 -8.39 -2.49
N GLN A 323 1.36 -9.15 -2.47
CA GLN A 323 2.06 -9.53 -1.25
C GLN A 323 2.76 -8.33 -0.58
N THR A 324 3.43 -7.50 -1.36
CA THR A 324 4.23 -6.38 -0.84
C THR A 324 3.42 -5.15 -0.48
N HIS A 325 2.19 -5.01 -0.97
CA HIS A 325 1.31 -3.85 -0.76
C HIS A 325 -0.13 -4.29 -0.41
N SER A 326 -0.26 -5.29 0.46
CA SER A 326 -1.52 -5.91 0.83
C SER A 326 -2.53 -4.94 1.47
N HIS A 327 -2.09 -3.82 2.06
CA HIS A 327 -3.02 -2.81 2.60
C HIS A 327 -4.03 -2.26 1.57
N TYR A 328 -3.73 -2.28 0.27
CA TYR A 328 -4.70 -1.89 -0.77
C TYR A 328 -5.62 -3.03 -1.22
N PHE A 329 -5.17 -4.28 -1.09
CA PHE A 329 -5.90 -5.47 -1.55
C PHE A 329 -6.62 -6.19 -0.42
N GLY A 330 -6.54 -5.66 0.81
CA GLY A 330 -6.93 -6.40 2.01
C GLY A 330 -5.79 -7.29 2.52
N LEU A 331 -5.74 -7.47 3.84
CA LEU A 331 -4.81 -8.40 4.46
C LEU A 331 -5.29 -9.82 4.13
N ASN A 332 -4.60 -10.50 3.22
CA ASN A 332 -4.91 -11.88 2.87
C ASN A 332 -4.86 -12.79 4.11
N HIS A 333 -5.83 -13.70 4.19
CA HIS A 333 -5.99 -14.67 5.29
C HIS A 333 -5.07 -15.89 5.15
N THR A 334 -4.30 -16.01 4.07
CA THR A 334 -3.66 -17.26 3.64
C THR A 334 -2.19 -17.41 4.03
N ASP A 335 -1.60 -16.48 4.76
CA ASP A 335 -0.18 -16.50 5.11
C ASP A 335 0.11 -17.34 6.38
N GLY A 336 -0.27 -18.62 6.38
CA GLY A 336 0.13 -19.58 7.42
C GLY A 336 -0.62 -19.46 8.77
N GLN A 337 -0.60 -20.56 9.52
CA GLN A 337 -1.41 -20.79 10.72
C GLN A 337 -1.19 -19.73 11.82
N VAL A 338 0.04 -19.20 11.93
CA VAL A 338 0.39 -18.13 12.88
C VAL A 338 -0.30 -16.81 12.51
N LEU A 339 -0.31 -16.42 11.23
CA LEU A 339 -1.00 -15.20 10.81
C LEU A 339 -2.52 -15.42 10.77
N GLU A 340 -3.03 -16.63 10.55
CA GLU A 340 -4.46 -16.96 10.69
C GLU A 340 -4.96 -16.79 12.13
N ASP A 341 -4.24 -17.32 13.12
CA ASP A 341 -4.56 -17.17 14.54
C ASP A 341 -4.46 -15.70 14.99
N ILE A 342 -3.41 -15.01 14.53
CA ILE A 342 -3.21 -13.57 14.75
C ILE A 342 -4.31 -12.74 14.07
N ASN A 343 -4.69 -13.10 12.84
CA ASN A 343 -5.78 -12.45 12.09
C ASN A 343 -7.10 -12.60 12.84
N SER A 344 -7.42 -13.79 13.35
CA SER A 344 -8.65 -13.99 14.14
C SER A 344 -8.74 -13.06 15.36
N SER A 345 -7.58 -12.66 15.89
CA SER A 345 -7.47 -11.71 17.01
C SER A 345 -7.45 -10.25 16.55
N ILE A 346 -6.85 -9.91 15.40
CA ILE A 346 -6.68 -8.51 14.91
C ILE A 346 -7.85 -8.01 14.04
N VAL A 347 -8.69 -8.91 13.52
CA VAL A 347 -9.78 -8.62 12.57
C VAL A 347 -10.78 -7.54 13.06
N GLY A 348 -10.84 -7.19 14.34
CA GLY A 348 -11.80 -6.22 14.84
C GLY A 348 -11.59 -4.75 14.41
N PHE A 349 -10.44 -4.36 13.81
CA PHE A 349 -10.32 -3.04 13.17
C PHE A 349 -11.00 -2.94 11.82
N SER A 350 -11.34 -4.08 11.21
CA SER A 350 -12.16 -4.09 10.02
C SER A 350 -13.62 -4.20 10.43
N ASN A 351 -14.42 -3.19 10.09
CA ASN A 351 -15.78 -3.47 9.65
C ASN A 351 -15.65 -4.42 8.45
N THR A 352 -15.63 -5.73 8.71
CA THR A 352 -15.73 -6.78 7.70
C THR A 352 -17.09 -6.60 7.05
N MET A 353 -17.13 -5.78 6.01
CA MET A 353 -18.20 -5.86 5.03
C MET A 353 -17.75 -6.94 4.07
N ASP A 354 -18.53 -8.01 4.08
CA ASP A 354 -18.32 -9.19 3.29
C ASP A 354 -18.62 -8.97 1.80
N ILE A 355 -18.87 -7.73 1.37
CA ILE A 355 -19.10 -7.32 -0.03
C ILE A 355 -18.41 -5.99 -0.36
N ASP A 356 -18.03 -5.81 -1.62
CA ASP A 356 -17.23 -4.67 -2.11
C ASP A 356 -18.06 -3.40 -2.37
N VAL A 357 -17.40 -2.28 -2.65
CA VAL A 357 -18.13 -1.04 -2.97
C VAL A 357 -18.92 -1.15 -4.25
N GLY A 358 -18.42 -1.85 -5.27
CA GLY A 358 -19.20 -2.07 -6.48
C GLY A 358 -20.52 -2.79 -6.19
N ALA A 359 -20.48 -3.78 -5.32
CA ALA A 359 -21.60 -4.57 -4.85
C ALA A 359 -22.55 -3.70 -4.03
N ARG A 360 -22.02 -2.82 -3.18
CA ARG A 360 -22.84 -1.87 -2.43
C ARG A 360 -23.46 -0.79 -3.29
N GLU A 361 -22.74 -0.29 -4.30
CA GLU A 361 -23.29 0.69 -5.25
C GLU A 361 -24.37 0.05 -6.13
N ILE A 362 -24.20 -1.23 -6.50
CA ILE A 362 -25.23 -2.05 -7.12
C ILE A 362 -26.44 -2.19 -6.17
N LEU A 363 -26.24 -2.57 -4.90
CA LEU A 363 -27.31 -2.69 -3.91
C LEU A 363 -28.03 -1.35 -3.68
N ARG A 364 -27.30 -0.24 -3.49
CA ARG A 364 -27.81 1.14 -3.36
C ARG A 364 -28.61 1.57 -4.57
N THR A 365 -28.10 1.28 -5.76
CA THR A 365 -28.78 1.60 -7.00
C THR A 365 -30.09 0.82 -7.13
N LEU A 366 -30.07 -0.48 -6.81
CA LEU A 366 -31.27 -1.31 -6.82
C LEU A 366 -32.28 -0.87 -5.74
N GLU A 367 -31.80 -0.52 -4.55
CA GLU A 367 -32.64 -0.10 -3.41
C GLU A 367 -33.30 1.26 -3.66
N ARG A 368 -32.50 2.28 -4.04
CA ARG A 368 -32.95 3.64 -4.39
C ARG A 368 -34.01 3.61 -5.48
N ARG A 369 -33.87 2.72 -6.47
CA ARG A 369 -34.82 2.53 -7.58
C ARG A 369 -35.93 1.52 -7.26
N ARG A 370 -35.91 0.95 -6.05
CA ARG A 370 -36.89 0.00 -5.50
C ARG A 370 -37.04 -1.28 -6.33
N PHE A 371 -35.95 -1.84 -6.84
CA PHE A 371 -35.93 -3.14 -7.49
C PHE A 371 -35.86 -4.26 -6.45
N TRP A 372 -37.03 -4.79 -6.07
CA TRP A 372 -37.18 -5.85 -5.07
C TRP A 372 -38.08 -6.97 -5.61
N GLY A 373 -37.70 -8.22 -5.37
CA GLY A 373 -38.54 -9.38 -5.72
C GLY A 373 -38.88 -9.45 -7.20
N SER A 374 -40.17 -9.32 -7.53
CA SER A 374 -40.68 -9.37 -8.90
C SER A 374 -40.37 -8.13 -9.75
N LYS A 375 -40.00 -7.01 -9.13
CA LYS A 375 -39.60 -5.79 -9.84
C LYS A 375 -38.10 -5.83 -10.10
N SER A 376 -37.71 -6.16 -11.33
CA SER A 376 -36.32 -6.39 -11.74
C SER A 376 -35.85 -5.51 -12.90
N ILE A 377 -34.55 -5.53 -13.18
CA ILE A 377 -33.88 -4.81 -14.28
C ILE A 377 -32.95 -5.75 -15.05
N SER A 378 -32.72 -5.55 -16.36
CA SER A 378 -31.69 -6.33 -17.06
C SER A 378 -30.28 -6.00 -16.56
N VAL A 379 -29.40 -7.01 -16.56
CA VAL A 379 -27.99 -6.87 -16.17
C VAL A 379 -27.32 -5.79 -17.04
N ASP A 380 -27.58 -5.78 -18.35
CA ASP A 380 -26.99 -4.80 -19.26
C ASP A 380 -27.40 -3.35 -18.96
N THR A 381 -28.66 -3.13 -18.58
CA THR A 381 -29.11 -1.78 -18.19
C THR A 381 -28.47 -1.38 -16.86
N LEU A 382 -28.40 -2.31 -15.91
CA LEU A 382 -27.77 -2.08 -14.62
C LEU A 382 -26.28 -1.74 -14.80
N ARG A 383 -25.53 -2.54 -15.57
CA ARG A 383 -24.10 -2.35 -15.87
C ARG A 383 -23.84 -1.07 -16.65
N ASN A 384 -24.47 -0.93 -17.81
CA ASN A 384 -24.06 0.10 -18.78
C ASN A 384 -24.68 1.48 -18.52
N HIS A 385 -25.75 1.56 -17.72
CA HIS A 385 -26.44 2.84 -17.47
C HIS A 385 -26.44 3.25 -15.99
N PHE A 386 -26.77 2.34 -15.08
CA PHE A 386 -26.97 2.72 -13.67
C PHE A 386 -25.74 2.52 -12.79
N CYS A 387 -24.82 1.65 -13.19
CA CYS A 387 -23.58 1.35 -12.49
C CYS A 387 -22.37 1.44 -13.43
N LYS A 388 -22.43 2.33 -14.43
CA LYS A 388 -21.40 2.48 -15.47
C LYS A 388 -20.01 2.85 -14.93
N ASP A 389 -19.98 3.49 -13.75
CA ASP A 389 -18.75 3.94 -13.08
C ASP A 389 -18.20 2.88 -12.10
N VAL A 390 -18.87 1.72 -12.00
CA VAL A 390 -18.44 0.58 -11.17
C VAL A 390 -17.54 -0.33 -11.99
N LEU A 391 -16.22 -0.18 -11.84
CA LEU A 391 -15.22 -0.95 -12.59
C LEU A 391 -15.25 -2.45 -12.27
N THR A 392 -15.55 -2.79 -11.02
CA THR A 392 -15.63 -4.17 -10.53
C THR A 392 -16.99 -4.79 -10.79
N PHE A 393 -17.87 -4.19 -11.61
CA PHE A 393 -19.28 -4.57 -11.70
C PHE A 393 -19.50 -6.08 -11.81
N ASP A 394 -18.76 -6.76 -12.68
CA ASP A 394 -18.94 -8.19 -12.92
C ASP A 394 -18.57 -9.04 -11.71
N SER A 395 -17.39 -8.80 -11.11
CA SER A 395 -16.96 -9.50 -9.89
C SER A 395 -17.84 -9.14 -8.69
N SER A 396 -18.22 -7.87 -8.57
CA SER A 396 -19.10 -7.38 -7.51
C SER A 396 -20.50 -8.01 -7.61
N PHE A 397 -21.02 -8.14 -8.83
CA PHE A 397 -22.32 -8.72 -9.11
C PHE A 397 -22.35 -10.23 -8.84
N GLU A 398 -21.27 -10.94 -9.20
CA GLU A 398 -21.09 -12.36 -8.90
C GLU A 398 -21.09 -12.61 -7.38
N VAL A 399 -20.37 -11.79 -6.61
CA VAL A 399 -20.35 -11.86 -5.14
C VAL A 399 -21.75 -11.63 -4.53
N LEU A 400 -22.55 -10.72 -5.09
CA LEU A 400 -23.92 -10.49 -4.64
C LEU A 400 -24.84 -11.68 -4.95
N LEU A 401 -24.59 -12.41 -6.04
CA LEU A 401 -25.32 -13.62 -6.41
C LEU A 401 -24.93 -14.79 -5.49
N ASP A 402 -23.64 -14.99 -5.25
CA ASP A 402 -23.12 -16.03 -4.35
C ASP A 402 -23.64 -15.86 -2.92
N LYS A 403 -23.75 -14.60 -2.47
CA LYS A 403 -24.33 -14.26 -1.17
C LYS A 403 -25.85 -14.20 -1.19
N GLU A 404 -26.48 -14.44 -2.32
CA GLU A 404 -27.91 -14.37 -2.58
C GLU A 404 -28.54 -13.04 -2.11
N LEU A 405 -27.78 -11.94 -2.13
CA LEU A 405 -28.28 -10.60 -1.83
C LEU A 405 -29.10 -10.04 -3.00
N VAL A 406 -28.83 -10.51 -4.21
CA VAL A 406 -29.60 -10.26 -5.42
C VAL A 406 -30.06 -11.58 -6.05
N THR A 407 -31.14 -11.54 -6.81
CA THR A 407 -31.64 -12.67 -7.61
C THR A 407 -31.57 -12.34 -9.09
N ASN A 408 -31.26 -13.32 -9.94
CA ASN A 408 -31.20 -13.16 -11.39
C ASN A 408 -32.04 -14.24 -12.09
N HIS A 409 -33.35 -14.00 -12.22
CA HIS A 409 -34.30 -14.91 -12.89
C HIS A 409 -35.10 -14.13 -13.95
N GLY A 410 -34.46 -13.84 -15.09
CA GLY A 410 -35.03 -12.97 -16.14
C GLY A 410 -34.88 -11.47 -15.86
N GLY A 411 -34.12 -11.11 -14.83
CA GLY A 411 -33.80 -9.76 -14.42
C GLY A 411 -33.23 -9.74 -12.99
N VAL A 412 -32.46 -8.71 -12.69
CA VAL A 412 -31.80 -8.46 -11.40
C VAL A 412 -32.74 -7.74 -10.44
N ALA A 413 -32.90 -8.25 -9.24
CA ALA A 413 -33.61 -7.58 -8.15
C ALA A 413 -32.99 -7.91 -6.79
N LEU A 414 -33.23 -7.07 -5.78
CA LEU A 414 -32.84 -7.34 -4.40
C LEU A 414 -33.64 -8.51 -3.82
N ASN A 415 -32.95 -9.40 -3.10
CA ASN A 415 -33.57 -10.56 -2.48
C ASN A 415 -34.35 -10.17 -1.22
N LEU A 416 -35.69 -10.21 -1.32
CA LEU A 416 -36.60 -9.92 -0.21
C LEU A 416 -36.32 -10.74 1.05
N LYS A 417 -35.87 -11.99 0.92
CA LYS A 417 -35.56 -12.87 2.07
C LYS A 417 -34.38 -12.36 2.89
N LYS A 418 -33.46 -11.63 2.27
CA LYS A 418 -32.27 -11.04 2.91
C LYS A 418 -32.40 -9.54 3.15
N LYS A 419 -33.61 -8.96 3.10
CA LYS A 419 -33.85 -7.52 3.28
C LYS A 419 -33.18 -6.94 4.54
N HIS A 420 -33.27 -7.64 5.67
CA HIS A 420 -32.66 -7.22 6.93
C HIS A 420 -31.12 -7.16 6.88
N LEU A 421 -30.51 -8.01 6.05
CA LEU A 421 -29.06 -8.06 5.83
C LEU A 421 -28.65 -7.02 4.77
N ILE A 422 -29.41 -6.91 3.68
CA ILE A 422 -29.24 -5.90 2.63
C ILE A 422 -29.22 -4.50 3.24
N ASN A 423 -30.20 -4.17 4.10
CA ASN A 423 -30.29 -2.88 4.80
C ASN A 423 -29.08 -2.53 5.68
N LYS A 424 -28.21 -3.50 6.02
CA LYS A 424 -26.95 -3.21 6.73
C LYS A 424 -25.85 -2.73 5.78
N TYR A 425 -25.98 -3.01 4.48
CA TYR A 425 -25.00 -2.64 3.46
C TYR A 425 -25.34 -1.34 2.73
N VAL A 426 -26.62 -1.00 2.60
CA VAL A 426 -27.10 0.13 1.79
C VAL A 426 -26.99 1.45 2.51
#